data_AF-A0A9P6XBD0-F1
#
_entry.id   AF-A0A9P6XBD0-F1
#
_cell.length_a   1.000
_cell.length_b   1.000
_cell.length_c   1.000
_cell.angle_alpha   90.00
_cell.angle_beta   90.00
_cell.angle_gamma   90.00
#
_symmetry.space_group_name_H-M   'P 1'
#
loop_
_entity.id
_entity.type
_entity.pdbx_description
1 polymer ?
#
loop_
_entity_poly.entity_id
_entity_poly.type
_entity_poly.pdbx_seq_one_letter_code
_entity_poly.pdbx_strand_id
1 'polypeptide(L)'
;MRSLTLVALSTLAAAVSAQNCNPTYNTTSAGPCFANCNEKAGKELYSDWTNDSTSPHFLKSLSFMCNKGTSEYMAFMTTAGMCMVSCSNPELFSTEFASACAWWQVHRNDTCSLSNQTTTSNSTSSNSSSSQSSTAKTSLASSHANNLQVYVMAAAAAATYFLI
;
A
#
# COMPACT_ATOMS: atom_id res chain seq x y z
N MET A 1 39.56 31.21 -35.33
CA MET A 1 38.88 30.03 -34.75
C MET A 1 38.38 30.40 -33.36
N ARG A 2 37.07 30.33 -33.11
CA ARG A 2 36.48 30.12 -31.78
C ARG A 2 34.96 30.09 -31.92
N SER A 3 34.45 28.91 -32.24
CA SER A 3 33.02 28.62 -32.21
C SER A 3 32.60 28.46 -30.74
N LEU A 4 31.62 29.24 -30.30
CA LEU A 4 30.98 29.06 -28.99
C LEU A 4 29.88 28.00 -29.13
N THR A 5 30.13 26.81 -28.60
CA THR A 5 29.14 25.74 -28.49
C THR A 5 28.35 25.94 -27.20
N LEU A 6 27.09 26.36 -27.29
CA LEU A 6 26.15 26.39 -26.17
C LEU A 6 25.60 24.97 -25.96
N VAL A 7 26.03 24.31 -24.88
CA VAL A 7 25.46 23.04 -24.43
C VAL A 7 24.18 23.36 -23.64
N ALA A 8 23.03 23.11 -24.26
CA ALA A 8 21.74 23.18 -23.59
C ALA A 8 21.58 21.95 -22.67
N LEU A 9 21.64 22.16 -21.36
CA LEU A 9 21.32 21.13 -20.36
C LEU A 9 19.81 21.08 -20.19
N SER A 10 19.16 20.15 -20.89
CA SER A 10 17.74 19.84 -20.72
C SER A 10 17.54 19.12 -19.38
N THR A 11 17.18 19.85 -18.32
CA THR A 11 16.73 19.24 -17.07
C THR A 11 15.34 18.64 -17.28
N LEU A 12 15.31 17.32 -17.51
CA LEU A 12 14.07 16.54 -17.42
C LEU A 12 13.65 16.52 -15.96
N ALA A 13 12.64 17.30 -15.60
CA ALA A 13 11.92 17.12 -14.35
C ALA A 13 11.21 15.77 -14.43
N ALA A 14 11.81 14.73 -13.84
CA ALA A 14 11.13 13.47 -13.65
C ALA A 14 10.00 13.71 -12.64
N ALA A 15 8.77 13.81 -13.15
CA ALA A 15 7.59 13.69 -12.31
C ALA A 15 7.63 12.31 -11.65
N VAL A 16 7.83 12.27 -10.33
CA VAL A 16 7.74 11.05 -9.54
C VAL A 16 6.26 10.65 -9.54
N SER A 17 5.84 9.85 -10.52
CA SER A 17 4.57 9.15 -10.42
C SER A 17 4.72 8.11 -9.32
N ALA A 18 3.89 8.18 -8.28
CA ALA A 18 3.75 7.07 -7.35
C ALA A 18 3.40 5.83 -8.18
N GLN A 19 4.31 4.84 -8.23
CA GLN A 19 4.01 3.59 -8.93
C GLN A 19 2.92 2.87 -8.14
N ASN A 20 1.72 2.76 -8.71
CA ASN A 20 0.68 1.90 -8.17
C ASN A 20 1.03 0.45 -8.58
N CYS A 21 1.83 -0.24 -7.75
CA CYS A 21 2.39 -1.55 -8.08
C CYS A 21 1.34 -2.62 -8.38
N ASN A 22 0.19 -2.61 -7.68
CA ASN A 22 -0.82 -3.66 -7.78
C ASN A 22 -2.22 -3.04 -7.91
N PRO A 23 -2.53 -2.36 -9.03
CA PRO A 23 -3.71 -1.51 -9.17
C PRO A 23 -5.03 -2.29 -9.21
N THR A 24 -4.98 -3.59 -9.51
CA THR A 24 -6.15 -4.47 -9.58
C THR A 24 -6.45 -5.19 -8.27
N TYR A 25 -5.60 -5.02 -7.24
CA TYR A 25 -5.83 -5.62 -5.94
C TYR A 25 -7.03 -4.94 -5.24
N ASN A 26 -8.11 -5.69 -5.06
CA ASN A 26 -9.36 -5.19 -4.49
C ASN A 26 -10.03 -6.24 -3.59
N THR A 27 -9.26 -6.76 -2.63
CA THR A 27 -9.81 -7.65 -1.61
C THR A 27 -10.56 -6.83 -0.55
N THR A 28 -11.76 -7.28 -0.17
CA THR A 28 -12.48 -6.70 0.96
C THR A 28 -11.75 -7.02 2.27
N SER A 29 -11.43 -5.98 3.05
CA SER A 29 -10.74 -6.16 4.33
C SER A 29 -11.63 -6.85 5.37
N ALA A 30 -11.05 -7.75 6.16
CA ALA A 30 -11.68 -8.35 7.33
C ALA A 30 -11.71 -7.41 8.55
N GLY A 31 -11.11 -6.24 8.43
CA GLY A 31 -11.10 -5.19 9.45
C GLY A 31 -9.78 -5.08 10.22
N PRO A 32 -9.70 -4.08 11.11
CA PRO A 32 -8.43 -3.63 11.69
C PRO A 32 -7.76 -4.67 12.61
N CYS A 33 -8.54 -5.56 13.26
CA CYS A 33 -7.98 -6.58 14.14
C CYS A 33 -7.10 -7.58 13.35
N PHE A 34 -7.65 -8.14 12.26
CA PHE A 34 -6.92 -9.06 11.40
C PHE A 34 -5.75 -8.37 10.68
N ALA A 35 -5.96 -7.14 10.20
CA ALA A 35 -4.91 -6.35 9.56
C ALA A 35 -3.71 -6.09 10.51
N ASN A 36 -3.97 -5.77 11.79
CA ASN A 36 -2.92 -5.55 12.78
C ASN A 36 -2.20 -6.85 13.16
N CYS A 37 -2.92 -7.96 13.29
CA CYS A 37 -2.31 -9.27 13.53
C CYS A 37 -1.40 -9.68 12.38
N ASN A 38 -1.84 -9.49 11.14
CA ASN A 38 -1.03 -9.73 9.94
C ASN A 38 0.20 -8.82 9.91
N GLU A 39 0.04 -7.54 10.22
CA GLU A 39 1.15 -6.58 10.24
C GLU A 39 2.19 -6.92 11.29
N LYS A 40 1.76 -7.28 12.50
CA LYS A 40 2.67 -7.69 13.56
C LYS A 40 3.46 -8.93 13.17
N ALA A 41 2.77 -10.00 12.75
CA ALA A 41 3.41 -11.25 12.34
C ALA A 41 4.31 -11.06 11.12
N GLY A 42 3.86 -10.27 10.15
CA GLY A 42 4.59 -9.94 8.94
C GLY A 42 5.89 -9.20 9.25
N LYS A 43 5.82 -8.15 10.07
CA LYS A 43 6.99 -7.34 10.46
C LYS A 43 8.00 -8.10 11.31
N GLU A 44 7.57 -9.11 12.08
CA GLU A 44 8.49 -10.01 12.79
C GLU A 44 9.31 -10.89 11.84
N LEU A 45 8.76 -11.26 10.68
CA LEU A 45 9.41 -12.14 9.71
C LEU A 45 10.07 -11.38 8.55
N TYR A 46 9.61 -10.18 8.26
CA TYR A 46 10.05 -9.33 7.17
C TYR A 46 9.85 -7.86 7.52
N SER A 47 10.93 -7.11 7.71
CA SER A 47 10.87 -5.71 8.18
C SER A 47 10.05 -4.79 7.29
N ASP A 48 10.09 -5.01 5.97
CA ASP A 48 9.37 -4.17 4.99
C ASP A 48 7.98 -4.72 4.65
N TRP A 49 7.47 -5.64 5.47
CA TRP A 49 6.15 -6.20 5.29
C TRP A 49 5.10 -5.08 5.28
N THR A 50 4.14 -5.19 4.37
CA THR A 50 3.11 -4.19 4.15
C THR A 50 1.79 -4.78 3.64
N ASN A 51 0.69 -4.12 4.02
CA ASN A 51 -0.65 -4.33 3.45
C ASN A 51 -0.96 -3.36 2.29
N ASP A 52 -0.09 -2.39 2.05
CA ASP A 52 -0.29 -1.39 0.99
C ASP A 52 -0.04 -2.01 -0.38
N SER A 53 -1.10 -2.17 -1.17
CA SER A 53 -1.03 -2.74 -2.52
C SER A 53 -0.24 -1.86 -3.49
N THR A 54 -0.01 -0.59 -3.19
CA THR A 54 0.83 0.28 -4.02
C THR A 54 2.31 0.08 -3.74
N SER A 55 2.68 -0.64 -2.67
CA SER A 55 4.07 -0.86 -2.29
C SER A 55 4.74 -1.93 -3.16
N PRO A 56 6.04 -1.77 -3.49
CA PRO A 56 6.83 -2.79 -4.17
C PRO A 56 7.05 -4.04 -3.30
N HIS A 57 6.87 -3.93 -1.98
CA HIS A 57 7.01 -5.05 -1.04
C HIS A 57 5.73 -5.85 -0.85
N PHE A 58 4.62 -5.44 -1.49
CA PHE A 58 3.30 -6.03 -1.29
C PHE A 58 3.22 -7.50 -1.70
N LEU A 59 3.70 -7.86 -2.90
CA LEU A 59 3.68 -9.25 -3.38
C LEU A 59 4.53 -10.17 -2.51
N LYS A 60 5.66 -9.67 -2.01
CA LYS A 60 6.50 -10.39 -1.06
C LYS A 60 5.77 -10.59 0.26
N SER A 61 5.08 -9.56 0.77
CA SER A 61 4.28 -9.63 1.99
C SER A 61 3.15 -10.66 1.87
N LEU A 62 2.40 -10.66 0.77
CA LEU A 62 1.38 -11.67 0.48
C LEU A 62 1.95 -13.08 0.34
N SER A 63 3.23 -13.25 -0.04
CA SER A 63 3.83 -14.59 -0.10
C SER A 63 3.89 -15.29 1.26
N PHE A 64 4.04 -14.54 2.36
CA PHE A 64 3.97 -15.10 3.72
C PHE A 64 2.57 -15.60 4.06
N MET A 65 1.53 -15.03 3.45
CA MET A 65 0.14 -15.43 3.65
C MET A 65 -0.29 -16.54 2.69
N CYS A 66 0.26 -16.58 1.48
CA CYS A 66 -0.34 -17.35 0.38
C CYS A 66 0.54 -18.47 -0.17
N ASN A 67 1.85 -18.44 0.07
CA ASN A 67 2.76 -19.46 -0.46
C ASN A 67 2.76 -20.73 0.41
N LYS A 68 1.68 -21.51 0.30
CA LYS A 68 1.47 -22.71 1.12
C LYS A 68 2.64 -23.70 1.02
N GLY A 69 2.96 -24.32 2.15
CA GLY A 69 4.00 -25.35 2.24
C GLY A 69 5.41 -24.83 2.48
N THR A 70 5.64 -23.52 2.57
CA THR A 70 6.94 -22.97 2.97
C THR A 70 7.03 -22.73 4.49
N SER A 71 8.27 -22.63 4.99
CA SER A 71 8.54 -22.28 6.38
C SER A 71 8.02 -20.89 6.75
N GLU A 72 8.13 -19.92 5.85
CA GLU A 72 7.64 -18.56 6.04
C GLU A 72 6.12 -18.53 6.19
N TYR A 73 5.41 -19.31 5.36
CA TYR A 73 3.97 -19.45 5.46
C TYR A 73 3.54 -20.06 6.80
N MET A 74 4.19 -21.15 7.21
CA MET A 74 3.91 -21.78 8.51
C MET A 74 4.18 -20.83 9.68
N ALA A 75 5.30 -20.11 9.65
CA ALA A 75 5.65 -19.14 10.68
C ALA A 75 4.63 -18.00 10.74
N PHE A 76 4.28 -17.42 9.60
CA PHE A 76 3.30 -16.34 9.54
C PHE A 76 1.93 -16.78 10.04
N MET A 77 1.41 -17.91 9.55
CA MET A 77 0.10 -18.42 9.95
C MET A 77 0.04 -18.76 11.44
N THR A 78 1.15 -19.24 12.01
CA THR A 78 1.24 -19.50 13.46
C THR A 78 1.18 -18.19 14.25
N THR A 79 2.06 -17.23 13.95
CA THR A 79 2.15 -15.98 14.69
C THR A 79 0.89 -15.11 14.52
N ALA A 80 0.43 -14.93 13.28
CA ALA A 80 -0.79 -14.17 12.98
C ALA A 80 -2.01 -14.89 13.58
N GLY A 81 -2.12 -16.21 13.40
CA GLY A 81 -3.21 -17.01 13.91
C GLY A 81 -3.36 -16.91 15.43
N MET A 82 -2.27 -16.93 16.18
CA MET A 82 -2.27 -16.73 17.64
C MET A 82 -2.82 -15.36 18.06
N CYS A 83 -2.57 -14.31 17.28
CA CYS A 83 -3.14 -12.99 17.52
C CYS A 83 -4.64 -12.95 17.17
N MET A 84 -5.00 -13.57 16.04
CA MET A 84 -6.35 -13.54 15.47
C MET A 84 -7.41 -14.24 16.31
N VAL A 85 -7.03 -15.12 17.24
CA VAL A 85 -7.99 -15.79 18.14
C VAL A 85 -8.86 -14.82 18.95
N SER A 86 -8.37 -13.60 19.16
CA SER A 86 -9.08 -12.53 19.87
C SER A 86 -9.97 -11.67 18.97
N CYS A 87 -9.87 -11.82 17.66
CA CYS A 87 -10.64 -11.05 16.70
C CYS A 87 -12.07 -11.59 16.60
N SER A 88 -13.04 -10.68 16.51
CA SER A 88 -14.43 -11.04 16.22
C SER A 88 -14.62 -11.36 14.74
N ASN A 89 -15.65 -12.14 14.41
CA ASN A 89 -16.06 -12.45 13.04
C ASN A 89 -14.96 -13.12 12.18
N PRO A 90 -14.48 -14.33 12.54
CA PRO A 90 -13.42 -15.04 11.81
C PRO A 90 -13.77 -15.33 10.33
N GLU A 91 -15.05 -15.39 9.98
CA GLU A 91 -15.51 -15.57 8.59
C GLU A 91 -15.13 -14.42 7.66
N LEU A 92 -14.92 -13.21 8.19
CA LEU A 92 -14.44 -12.10 7.37
C LEU A 92 -13.00 -12.34 6.93
N PHE A 93 -12.18 -12.90 7.82
CA PHE A 93 -10.79 -13.23 7.51
C PHE A 93 -10.68 -14.38 6.52
N SER A 94 -11.49 -15.43 6.67
CA SER A 94 -11.49 -16.54 5.69
C SER A 94 -11.80 -16.04 4.28
N THR A 95 -12.74 -15.09 4.15
CA THR A 95 -13.12 -14.46 2.89
C THR A 95 -11.99 -13.60 2.32
N GLU A 96 -11.43 -12.67 3.10
CA GLU A 96 -10.29 -11.84 2.70
C GLU A 96 -9.09 -12.70 2.28
N PHE A 97 -8.74 -13.68 3.10
CA PHE A 97 -7.59 -14.54 2.87
C PHE A 97 -7.73 -15.35 1.58
N ALA A 98 -8.91 -15.91 1.32
CA ALA A 98 -9.17 -16.66 0.09
C ALA A 98 -9.04 -15.77 -1.16
N SER A 99 -9.63 -14.57 -1.17
CA SER A 99 -9.55 -13.67 -2.33
C SER A 99 -8.15 -13.10 -2.53
N ALA A 100 -7.46 -12.73 -1.44
CA ALA A 100 -6.09 -12.23 -1.50
C ALA A 100 -5.14 -13.28 -2.09
N CYS A 101 -5.26 -14.55 -1.66
CA CYS A 101 -4.39 -15.61 -2.15
C CYS A 101 -4.75 -16.08 -3.57
N ALA A 102 -6.02 -16.04 -3.96
CA ALA A 102 -6.41 -16.28 -5.35
C ALA A 102 -5.81 -15.23 -6.29
N TRP A 103 -5.87 -13.95 -5.90
CA TRP A 103 -5.24 -12.86 -6.64
C TRP A 103 -3.72 -13.04 -6.68
N TRP A 104 -3.08 -13.26 -5.53
CA TRP A 104 -1.62 -13.43 -5.45
C TRP A 104 -1.13 -14.57 -6.34
N GLN A 105 -1.85 -15.70 -6.44
CA GLN A 105 -1.41 -16.83 -7.26
C GLN A 105 -1.22 -16.46 -8.73
N VAL A 106 -2.04 -15.55 -9.26
CA VAL A 106 -1.95 -15.04 -10.64
C VAL A 106 -0.84 -14.01 -10.78
N HIS A 107 -0.66 -13.17 -9.77
CA HIS A 107 0.19 -11.97 -9.81
C HIS A 107 1.56 -12.12 -9.10
N ARG A 108 1.87 -13.28 -8.51
CA ARG A 108 3.09 -13.48 -7.69
C ARG A 108 4.43 -13.26 -8.41
N ASN A 109 4.40 -13.23 -9.74
CA ASN A 109 5.58 -13.00 -10.57
C ASN A 109 5.59 -11.60 -11.22
N ASP A 110 4.60 -10.77 -10.91
CA ASP A 110 4.56 -9.38 -11.38
C ASP A 110 5.70 -8.61 -10.74
N THR A 111 6.24 -7.64 -11.48
CA THR A 111 7.35 -6.81 -11.02
C THR A 111 6.86 -5.41 -10.72
N CYS A 112 7.25 -4.88 -9.56
CA CYS A 112 7.15 -3.45 -9.32
C CYS A 112 8.55 -2.83 -9.37
N SER A 113 8.79 -1.96 -10.34
CA SER A 113 10.04 -1.22 -10.42
C SER A 113 10.07 -0.16 -9.32
N LEU A 114 10.91 -0.39 -8.32
CA LEU A 114 11.46 0.65 -7.46
C LEU A 114 12.28 1.59 -8.35
N SER A 115 11.70 2.68 -8.84
CA SER A 115 12.54 3.72 -9.42
C SER A 115 13.42 4.29 -8.31
N ASN A 116 14.74 4.16 -8.45
CA ASN A 116 15.77 4.49 -7.45
C ASN A 116 15.40 5.72 -6.61
N GLN A 117 14.96 5.48 -5.38
CA GLN A 117 14.81 6.53 -4.37
C GLN A 117 16.23 6.94 -3.94
N THR A 118 16.82 7.91 -4.64
CA THR A 118 18.05 8.56 -4.16
C THR A 118 17.69 9.31 -2.88
N THR A 119 18.04 8.73 -1.74
CA THR A 119 17.98 9.36 -0.42
C THR A 119 18.91 10.57 -0.41
N THR A 120 18.38 11.77 -0.62
CA THR A 120 19.08 13.01 -0.28
C THR A 120 18.95 13.22 1.23
N SER A 121 19.91 12.69 1.98
CA SER A 121 20.11 13.01 3.40
C SER A 121 20.43 14.50 3.53
N ASN A 122 19.43 15.32 3.86
CA ASN A 122 19.67 16.73 4.17
C ASN A 122 19.86 16.89 5.68
N SER A 123 21.12 16.76 6.10
CA SER A 123 21.59 17.21 7.40
C SER A 123 21.49 18.74 7.47
N THR A 124 20.66 19.27 8.37
CA THR A 124 20.75 20.69 8.77
C THR A 124 20.84 20.76 10.29
N SER A 125 22.04 21.05 10.78
CA SER A 125 22.32 21.42 12.17
C SER A 125 22.27 22.95 12.32
N SER A 126 21.58 23.39 13.38
CA SER A 126 21.80 24.62 14.19
C SER A 126 21.60 26.00 13.49
N ASN A 127 21.13 27.10 14.08
CA ASN A 127 20.89 27.49 15.46
C ASN A 127 20.03 28.79 15.50
N SER A 128 19.16 28.90 16.50
CA SER A 128 18.75 30.08 17.32
C SER A 128 18.52 31.49 16.72
N SER A 129 17.36 32.11 17.01
CA SER A 129 17.14 33.05 18.14
C SER A 129 15.81 33.85 18.06
N SER A 130 15.01 33.79 19.16
CA SER A 130 14.25 34.88 19.85
C SER A 130 13.34 35.85 19.06
N SER A 131 12.12 36.27 19.44
CA SER A 131 11.24 36.19 20.62
C SER A 131 9.85 36.70 20.22
N GLN A 132 8.75 36.19 20.78
CA GLN A 132 7.74 36.96 21.54
C GLN A 132 6.45 36.17 21.83
N SER A 133 6.02 36.35 23.07
CA SER A 133 4.88 35.79 23.79
C SER A 133 3.53 36.20 23.21
N SER A 134 2.51 35.32 23.30
CA SER A 134 1.21 35.62 23.95
C SER A 134 0.26 34.40 23.98
N THR A 135 -0.25 34.15 25.17
CA THR A 135 -1.32 33.27 25.65
C THR A 135 -2.64 33.31 24.86
N ALA A 136 -3.30 32.16 24.60
CA ALA A 136 -4.69 31.86 25.00
C ALA A 136 -5.32 30.61 24.32
N LYS A 137 -5.76 29.67 25.19
CA LYS A 137 -7.05 28.95 25.26
C LYS A 137 -7.67 28.25 24.03
N THR A 138 -7.88 26.94 24.23
CA THR A 138 -9.11 26.14 23.98
C THR A 138 -9.88 26.37 22.68
N SER A 139 -10.00 25.32 21.85
CA SER A 139 -11.31 24.79 21.40
C SER A 139 -11.21 23.45 20.69
N LEU A 140 -12.21 22.63 21.02
CA LEU A 140 -12.56 21.29 20.59
C LEU A 140 -12.59 21.12 19.06
N ALA A 141 -12.03 20.01 18.57
CA ALA A 141 -12.21 19.54 17.21
C ALA A 141 -13.64 19.03 17.00
N SER A 142 -14.35 19.66 16.08
CA SER A 142 -15.51 19.07 15.41
C SER A 142 -15.61 19.68 14.02
N SER A 143 -15.49 18.85 12.99
CA SER A 143 -16.17 19.02 11.71
C SER A 143 -15.98 17.76 10.86
N HIS A 144 -17.05 16.98 10.81
CA HIS A 144 -17.30 16.00 9.77
C HIS A 144 -17.33 16.70 8.40
N ALA A 145 -16.67 16.13 7.40
CA ALA A 145 -16.95 16.40 6.00
C ALA A 145 -16.97 15.07 5.24
N ASN A 146 -18.18 14.54 5.09
CA ASN A 146 -18.51 13.44 4.18
C ASN A 146 -18.20 13.89 2.74
N ASN A 147 -17.30 13.20 2.04
CA ASN A 147 -17.16 13.35 0.60
C ASN A 147 -17.77 12.11 -0.09
N LEU A 148 -19.03 12.24 -0.45
CA LEU A 148 -19.79 11.27 -1.24
C LEU A 148 -19.50 11.55 -2.73
N GLN A 149 -18.62 10.77 -3.35
CA GLN A 149 -18.43 10.76 -4.80
C GLN A 149 -19.26 9.62 -5.39
N VAL A 150 -20.43 9.99 -5.89
CA VAL A 150 -21.35 9.14 -6.65
C VAL A 150 -20.77 8.95 -8.05
N TYR A 151 -20.22 7.78 -8.35
CA TYR A 151 -19.93 7.39 -9.73
C TYR A 151 -21.09 6.58 -10.30
N VAL A 152 -21.81 7.22 -11.22
CA VAL A 152 -22.82 6.61 -12.08
C VAL A 152 -22.08 5.84 -13.17
N MET A 153 -22.14 4.51 -13.17
CA MET A 153 -21.72 3.71 -14.31
C MET A 153 -22.96 3.16 -15.01
N ALA A 154 -23.16 3.66 -16.22
CA ALA A 154 -24.24 3.32 -17.12
C ALA A 154 -24.14 1.87 -17.59
N ALA A 155 -25.30 1.20 -17.63
CA ALA A 155 -25.47 -0.12 -18.23
C ALA A 155 -25.45 0.00 -19.76
N ALA A 156 -24.70 -0.88 -20.43
CA ALA A 156 -24.88 -1.18 -21.85
C ALA A 156 -25.03 -2.69 -21.99
N ALA A 157 -26.28 -3.13 -22.14
CA ALA A 157 -26.63 -4.46 -22.59
C ALA A 157 -26.40 -4.55 -24.10
N ALA A 158 -25.63 -5.54 -24.55
CA ALA A 158 -25.63 -5.98 -25.95
C ALA A 158 -25.85 -7.49 -25.96
N ALA A 159 -27.10 -7.87 -26.20
CA ALA A 159 -27.48 -9.22 -26.57
C ALA A 159 -27.11 -9.42 -28.05
N THR A 160 -26.27 -10.40 -28.34
CA THR A 160 -26.12 -10.94 -29.70
C THR A 160 -26.50 -12.41 -29.70
N TYR A 161 -27.67 -12.66 -30.28
CA TYR A 161 -28.11 -13.93 -30.80
C TYR A 161 -27.04 -14.51 -31.75
N PHE A 162 -26.68 -15.78 -31.56
CA PHE A 162 -26.20 -16.61 -32.67
C PHE A 162 -27.11 -17.83 -32.78
N LEU A 163 -27.89 -17.81 -33.86
CA LEU A 163 -28.42 -18.98 -34.53
C LEU A 163 -27.25 -19.86 -34.98
N ILE A 164 -27.29 -21.14 -34.68
CA ILE A 164 -27.19 -22.31 -35.57
C ILE A 164 -27.74 -23.51 -34.79
#